data_AF-A0A374U7W2-F1
#
_entry.id   AF-A0A374U7W2-F1
#
_cell.length_a   1.000
_cell.length_b   1.000
_cell.length_c   1.000
_cell.angle_alpha   90.00
_cell.angle_beta   90.00
_cell.angle_gamma   90.00
#
_symmetry.space_group_name_H-M   'P 1'
#
loop_
_entity.id
_entity.type
_entity.pdbx_description
1 polymer ?
#
loop_
_entity_poly.entity_id
_entity_poly.type
_entity_poly.pdbx_seq_one_letter_code
_entity_poly.pdbx_strand_id
1 'polypeptide(L)'
;MLQKLACVMAVALALVCAGAYAPTTAQALETAKITARPNTGSGSDVVGGTETRITWEVQADADEELSGLSLTFVDGTTFGTDDTRLTMLSGEDLMDRTPMKPTCKADGQTLKIDFGETAPAGGFFRVEVYGVTFPVEGGDEAFSGTYTLADGSTKKISKIPSVEIKGVTAFDNFLADLKEQPWVEAWNSNMFLRLFLNPVILVQSLPIVFKGFLMSLSIVLVAFPLAIPFGFALSLMRISKSRILRCLAGIYVNIIRGTPAFLQIYIAFFGLPLAGVKVDDYVLGVIVMAMNSSAYLCEIFRAGIQSIPKGQNEAARSLGMNAFQTLLYVMIPQTFRNVLPTLTSEFILLYKDTSLLAAVGVVEIVMNARTIVATTGSITPYVVAALFYLVITLPLARLVSGLEARLLGTAETKKKRPAKSAGQVVATPADHIAGL
;
A
#
# COMPACT_ATOMS: atom_id res chain seq x y z
N MET A 1 39.64 55.55 21.06
CA MET A 1 38.61 54.53 21.39
C MET A 1 38.69 53.31 20.50
N LEU A 2 38.82 53.44 19.16
CA LEU A 2 38.92 52.30 18.24
C LEU A 2 40.11 51.34 18.51
N GLN A 3 41.27 51.85 18.91
CA GLN A 3 42.46 51.02 19.13
C GLN A 3 42.37 50.11 20.36
N LYS A 4 41.61 50.52 21.39
CA LYS A 4 41.32 49.67 22.56
C LYS A 4 40.28 48.59 22.25
N LEU A 5 39.32 48.90 21.36
CA LEU A 5 38.32 47.93 20.91
C LEU A 5 38.95 46.82 20.04
N ALA A 6 39.93 47.17 19.20
CA ALA A 6 40.66 46.21 18.37
C ALA A 6 41.53 45.24 19.18
N CYS A 7 42.21 45.72 20.23
CA CYS A 7 42.97 44.83 21.13
C CYS A 7 42.05 43.89 21.94
N VAL A 8 40.89 44.37 22.41
CA VAL A 8 39.94 43.53 23.15
C VAL A 8 39.32 42.46 22.24
N MET A 9 38.99 42.79 20.99
CA MET A 9 38.55 41.78 20.02
C MET A 9 39.64 40.78 19.65
N ALA A 10 40.90 41.21 19.50
CA ALA A 10 42.00 40.31 19.16
C ALA A 10 42.32 39.32 20.30
N VAL A 11 42.24 39.77 21.56
CA VAL A 11 42.42 38.91 22.73
C VAL A 11 41.21 37.97 22.93
N ALA A 12 39.99 38.43 22.65
CA ALA A 12 38.80 37.57 22.67
C ALA A 12 38.85 36.51 21.55
N LEU A 13 39.31 36.86 20.34
CA LEU A 13 39.48 35.89 19.25
C LEU A 13 40.56 34.86 19.56
N ALA A 14 41.66 35.27 20.20
CA ALA A 14 42.74 34.36 20.59
C ALA A 14 42.30 33.38 21.69
N LEU A 15 41.44 33.81 22.63
CA LEU A 15 40.86 32.93 23.67
C LEU A 15 39.80 31.97 23.11
N VAL A 16 39.02 32.39 22.10
CA VAL A 16 38.07 31.50 21.40
C VAL A 16 38.81 30.47 20.53
N CYS A 17 39.93 30.84 19.91
CA CYS A 17 40.75 29.91 19.14
C CYS A 17 41.59 28.97 20.03
N ALA A 18 42.01 29.39 21.22
CA ALA A 18 42.74 28.53 22.18
C ALA A 18 41.81 27.57 22.94
N GLY A 19 40.52 27.91 23.12
CA GLY A 19 39.51 27.02 23.68
C GLY A 19 39.02 25.93 22.71
N ALA A 20 39.38 26.03 21.41
CA ALA A 20 38.98 25.08 20.37
C ALA A 20 40.00 23.95 20.11
N TYR A 21 41.12 23.93 20.84
CA TYR A 21 42.18 22.91 20.74
C TYR A 21 42.54 22.29 22.10
N ALA A 22 41.53 22.03 22.93
CA ALA A 22 41.67 20.93 23.88
C ALA A 22 41.44 19.64 23.07
N PRO A 23 42.36 18.67 23.04
CA PRO A 23 42.04 17.36 22.50
C PRO A 23 40.88 16.82 23.34
N THR A 24 39.69 16.75 22.75
CA THR A 24 38.66 15.85 23.24
C THR A 24 39.28 14.47 23.13
N THR A 25 39.63 13.87 24.28
CA THR A 25 39.90 12.44 24.31
C THR A 25 38.61 11.76 23.85
N ALA A 26 38.59 11.35 22.58
CA ALA A 26 37.61 10.41 22.08
C ALA A 26 37.81 9.15 22.92
N GLN A 27 36.95 8.97 23.92
CA GLN A 27 36.84 7.75 24.69
C GLN A 27 35.47 7.21 24.31
N ALA A 28 35.41 6.45 23.25
CA ALA A 28 34.14 5.90 22.81
C ALA A 28 34.37 4.54 22.18
N LEU A 29 34.05 3.49 22.94
CA LEU A 29 33.59 2.26 22.32
C LEU A 29 32.35 2.59 21.48
N GLU A 30 32.43 2.35 20.18
CA GLU A 30 31.35 2.65 19.24
C GLU A 30 30.50 1.40 18.97
N THR A 31 29.19 1.59 18.90
CA THR A 31 28.29 0.53 18.43
C THR A 31 28.26 0.56 16.91
N ALA A 32 28.91 -0.42 16.29
CA ALA A 32 28.92 -0.60 14.85
C ALA A 32 27.53 -1.04 14.34
N LYS A 33 26.86 -1.92 15.08
CA LYS A 33 25.55 -2.44 14.69
C LYS A 33 24.79 -3.04 15.87
N ILE A 34 23.48 -2.84 15.92
CA ILE A 34 22.59 -3.67 16.74
C ILE A 34 21.40 -4.08 15.89
N THR A 35 21.07 -5.37 15.90
CA THR A 35 19.92 -5.91 15.17
C THR A 35 19.21 -6.94 16.00
N ALA A 36 17.90 -6.98 15.88
CA ALA A 36 17.06 -8.03 16.46
C ALA A 36 16.43 -8.84 15.33
N ARG A 37 16.33 -10.16 15.51
CA ARG A 37 15.67 -11.06 14.56
C ARG A 37 14.84 -12.10 15.29
N PRO A 38 13.60 -12.39 14.85
CA PRO A 38 12.78 -13.42 15.47
C PRO A 38 13.45 -14.79 15.31
N ASN A 39 13.33 -15.65 16.34
CA ASN A 39 13.85 -17.02 16.29
C ASN A 39 12.98 -17.95 15.44
N THR A 40 11.74 -17.55 15.14
CA THR A 40 10.76 -18.32 14.36
C THR A 40 10.25 -17.52 13.17
N GLY A 41 10.24 -18.13 11.98
CA GLY A 41 9.71 -17.53 10.75
C GLY A 41 10.77 -16.91 9.81
N SER A 42 10.37 -16.63 8.57
CA SER A 42 11.22 -16.04 7.52
C SER A 42 11.14 -14.51 7.45
N GLY A 43 10.48 -13.86 8.42
CA GLY A 43 10.29 -12.41 8.48
C GLY A 43 11.45 -11.70 9.18
N SER A 44 11.63 -10.40 8.88
CA SER A 44 12.59 -9.52 9.56
C SER A 44 12.00 -8.76 10.74
N ASP A 45 10.68 -8.76 10.88
CA ASP A 45 9.97 -7.97 11.90
C ASP A 45 10.04 -8.66 13.26
N VAL A 46 10.38 -7.88 14.29
CA VAL A 46 10.39 -8.33 15.69
C VAL A 46 9.07 -7.95 16.33
N VAL A 47 8.40 -8.92 16.96
CA VAL A 47 7.08 -8.75 17.58
C VAL A 47 7.21 -8.93 19.08
N GLY A 48 6.59 -8.02 19.84
CA GLY A 48 6.51 -8.10 21.30
C GLY A 48 5.95 -9.44 21.77
N GLY A 49 6.47 -9.99 22.87
CA GLY A 49 6.06 -11.29 23.41
C GLY A 49 6.58 -12.52 22.65
N THR A 50 7.40 -12.35 21.60
CA THR A 50 8.03 -13.47 20.87
C THR A 50 9.53 -13.54 21.13
N GLU A 51 10.07 -14.75 21.26
CA GLU A 51 11.51 -14.95 21.42
C GLU A 51 12.31 -14.44 20.20
N THR A 52 13.30 -13.62 20.51
CA THR A 52 14.10 -12.87 19.55
C THR A 52 15.58 -13.03 19.89
N ARG A 53 16.43 -13.07 18.85
CA ARG A 53 17.88 -12.98 19.00
C ARG A 53 18.34 -11.56 18.73
N ILE A 54 19.17 -11.04 19.62
CA ILE A 54 19.85 -9.76 19.45
C ILE A 54 21.31 -10.03 19.05
N THR A 55 21.74 -9.37 17.98
CA THR A 55 23.15 -9.31 17.57
C THR A 55 23.63 -7.88 17.76
N TRP A 56 24.61 -7.68 18.63
CA TRP A 56 25.22 -6.41 18.95
C TRP A 56 26.72 -6.45 18.61
N GLU A 57 27.14 -5.57 17.72
CA GLU A 57 28.51 -5.43 17.25
C GLU A 57 29.08 -4.10 17.74
N VAL A 58 30.23 -4.18 18.41
CA VAL A 58 30.91 -3.03 18.99
C VAL A 58 32.38 -3.04 18.61
N GLN A 59 32.95 -1.84 18.51
CA GLN A 59 34.36 -1.62 18.25
C GLN A 59 34.98 -0.85 19.40
N ALA A 60 36.02 -1.40 20.01
CA ALA A 60 36.83 -0.70 20.99
C ALA A 60 37.71 0.35 20.29
N ASP A 61 38.06 1.41 21.01
CA ASP A 61 39.03 2.39 20.53
C ASP A 61 40.43 1.76 20.41
N ALA A 62 41.28 2.30 19.54
CA ALA A 62 42.61 1.78 19.22
C ALA A 62 43.54 1.68 20.44
N ASP A 63 43.28 2.47 21.48
CA ASP A 63 44.06 2.53 22.72
C ASP A 63 43.33 1.92 23.94
N GLU A 64 42.15 1.30 23.77
CA GLU A 64 41.32 0.79 24.88
C GLU A 64 41.21 -0.74 24.89
N GLU A 65 41.83 -1.38 25.88
CA GLU A 65 41.67 -2.81 26.18
C GLU A 65 40.40 -3.06 27.04
N LEU A 66 39.57 -4.02 26.62
CA LEU A 66 38.28 -4.31 27.26
C LEU A 66 38.34 -5.56 28.13
N SER A 67 37.75 -5.49 29.32
CA SER A 67 37.56 -6.64 30.23
C SER A 67 36.08 -7.07 30.34
N GLY A 68 35.14 -6.22 29.93
CA GLY A 68 33.73 -6.58 29.93
C GLY A 68 32.82 -5.58 29.21
N LEU A 69 31.60 -6.02 28.94
CA LEU A 69 30.52 -5.24 28.33
C LEU A 69 29.25 -5.38 29.16
N SER A 70 28.39 -4.37 29.12
CA SER A 70 27.04 -4.46 29.63
C SER A 70 26.04 -3.90 28.64
N LEU A 71 24.90 -4.58 28.52
CA LEU A 71 23.75 -4.14 27.73
C LEU A 71 22.53 -4.11 28.63
N THR A 72 21.89 -2.94 28.72
CA THR A 72 20.69 -2.71 29.50
C THR A 72 19.50 -2.67 28.57
N PHE A 73 18.55 -3.58 28.81
CA PHE A 73 17.29 -3.69 28.10
C PHE A 73 16.24 -2.75 28.70
N VAL A 74 15.11 -2.60 28.00
CA VAL A 74 13.99 -1.77 28.43
C VAL A 74 13.06 -2.51 29.40
N ASP A 75 12.35 -1.75 30.22
CA ASP A 75 11.45 -2.25 31.26
C ASP A 75 10.47 -3.29 30.73
N GLY A 76 10.45 -4.48 31.37
CA GLY A 76 9.60 -5.60 30.96
C GLY A 76 10.23 -6.56 29.95
N THR A 77 11.45 -6.31 29.47
CA THR A 77 12.20 -7.27 28.65
C THR A 77 12.74 -8.43 29.48
N THR A 78 12.58 -9.66 29.00
CA THR A 78 13.21 -10.86 29.57
C THR A 78 14.28 -11.39 28.62
N PHE A 79 15.38 -11.94 29.15
CA PHE A 79 16.48 -12.46 28.33
C PHE A 79 17.17 -13.64 29.02
N GLY A 80 17.70 -14.57 28.23
CA GLY A 80 18.52 -15.68 28.72
C GLY A 80 20.00 -15.31 28.83
N THR A 81 20.69 -15.81 29.86
CA THR A 81 22.14 -15.64 30.04
C THR A 81 22.95 -16.79 29.44
N ASP A 82 22.39 -17.99 29.43
CA ASP A 82 23.15 -19.24 29.25
C ASP A 82 23.61 -19.47 27.79
N ASP A 83 22.86 -18.94 26.83
CA ASP A 83 23.14 -19.07 25.39
C ASP A 83 23.83 -17.83 24.79
N THR A 84 24.30 -16.89 25.63
CA THR A 84 24.97 -15.68 25.15
C THR A 84 26.33 -16.02 24.54
N ARG A 85 26.57 -15.58 23.31
CA ARG A 85 27.83 -15.81 22.58
C ARG A 85 28.60 -14.52 22.43
N LEU A 86 29.89 -14.55 22.74
CA LEU A 86 30.83 -13.47 22.46
C LEU A 86 31.87 -13.96 21.46
N THR A 87 32.08 -13.20 20.40
CA THR A 87 33.07 -13.51 19.35
C THR A 87 33.87 -12.26 19.05
N MET A 88 35.19 -12.36 19.12
CA MET A 88 36.08 -11.32 18.62
C MET A 88 36.24 -11.49 17.11
N LEU A 89 36.10 -10.39 16.38
CA LEU A 89 36.27 -10.31 14.93
C LEU A 89 37.62 -9.65 14.61
N SER A 90 38.37 -10.23 13.68
CA SER A 90 39.70 -9.76 13.30
C SER A 90 39.93 -9.91 11.78
N GLY A 91 41.07 -9.37 11.31
CA GLY A 91 41.42 -9.30 9.88
C GLY A 91 40.88 -8.02 9.24
N GLU A 92 41.49 -7.60 8.12
CA GLU A 92 41.12 -6.36 7.40
C GLU A 92 39.63 -6.34 6.97
N ASP A 93 39.06 -7.52 6.71
CA ASP A 93 37.65 -7.72 6.32
C ASP A 93 36.72 -8.11 7.49
N LEU A 94 37.21 -8.19 8.74
CA LEU A 94 36.45 -8.62 9.93
C LEU A 94 35.82 -10.03 9.84
N MET A 95 36.45 -10.91 9.05
CA MET A 95 35.93 -12.26 8.77
C MET A 95 36.51 -13.35 9.67
N ASP A 96 37.65 -13.09 10.33
CA ASP A 96 38.25 -14.04 11.26
C ASP A 96 37.50 -13.98 12.59
N ARG A 97 36.99 -15.13 13.06
CA ARG A 97 36.12 -15.22 14.23
C ARG A 97 36.79 -16.02 15.32
N THR A 98 37.08 -15.37 16.45
CA THR A 98 37.63 -16.02 17.64
C THR A 98 36.56 -16.07 18.73
N PRO A 99 35.94 -17.23 18.99
CA PRO A 99 34.95 -17.37 20.06
C PRO A 99 35.60 -17.14 21.42
N MET A 100 34.97 -16.34 22.26
CA MET A 100 35.36 -16.12 23.64
C MET A 100 34.39 -16.87 24.57
N LYS A 101 34.83 -17.18 25.79
CA LYS A 101 33.99 -17.83 26.82
C LYS A 101 33.65 -16.81 27.91
N PRO A 102 32.69 -15.91 27.68
CA PRO A 102 32.35 -14.90 28.67
C PRO A 102 31.60 -15.52 29.85
N THR A 103 31.67 -14.86 31.01
CA THR A 103 30.73 -15.11 32.11
C THR A 103 29.61 -14.08 32.05
N CYS A 104 28.38 -14.53 31.80
CA CYS A 104 27.21 -13.67 31.69
C CYS A 104 26.38 -13.69 32.98
N LYS A 105 26.00 -12.51 33.47
CA LYS A 105 25.12 -12.36 34.65
C LYS A 105 24.02 -11.35 34.36
N ALA A 106 22.80 -11.65 34.81
CA ALA A 106 21.70 -10.69 34.79
C ALA A 106 21.68 -9.88 36.09
N ASP A 107 21.60 -8.56 35.97
CA ASP A 107 21.43 -7.62 37.08
C ASP A 107 20.24 -6.70 36.75
N GLY A 108 19.05 -7.13 37.18
CA GLY A 108 17.78 -6.56 36.72
C GLY A 108 17.62 -6.70 35.21
N GLN A 109 17.63 -5.58 34.50
CA GLN A 109 17.56 -5.54 33.03
C GLN A 109 18.92 -5.38 32.35
N THR A 110 19.99 -5.39 33.12
CA THR A 110 21.35 -5.29 32.59
C THR A 110 21.94 -6.68 32.44
N LEU A 111 22.25 -7.08 31.20
CA LEU A 111 23.12 -8.20 30.91
C LEU A 111 24.58 -7.75 31.05
N LYS A 112 25.28 -8.25 32.06
CA LYS A 112 26.72 -8.06 32.25
C LYS A 112 27.48 -9.22 31.63
N ILE A 113 28.46 -8.92 30.80
CA ILE A 113 29.28 -9.86 30.05
C ILE A 113 30.72 -9.61 30.45
N ASP A 114 31.27 -10.50 31.27
CA ASP A 114 32.67 -10.49 31.66
C ASP A 114 33.46 -11.35 30.67
N PHE A 115 34.55 -10.83 30.11
CA PHE A 115 35.32 -11.53 29.09
C PHE A 115 36.21 -12.63 29.69
N GLY A 116 36.46 -12.60 31.00
CA GLY A 116 37.38 -13.49 31.73
C GLY A 116 38.86 -13.14 31.52
N GLU A 117 39.24 -12.81 30.28
CA GLU A 117 40.57 -12.30 29.92
C GLU A 117 40.44 -10.95 29.21
N THR A 118 41.39 -10.04 29.47
CA THR A 118 41.43 -8.73 28.83
C THR A 118 41.64 -8.88 27.32
N ALA A 119 40.71 -8.33 26.55
CA ALA A 119 40.78 -8.33 25.10
C ALA A 119 41.66 -7.18 24.58
N PRO A 120 42.36 -7.39 23.45
CA PRO A 120 43.31 -6.42 22.90
C PRO A 120 42.62 -5.11 22.48
N ALA A 121 43.39 -4.01 22.54
CA ALA A 121 42.93 -2.69 22.13
C ALA A 121 42.52 -2.67 20.66
N GLY A 122 41.51 -1.84 20.33
CA GLY A 122 40.96 -1.74 18.97
C GLY A 122 40.14 -2.94 18.51
N GLY A 123 39.83 -3.89 19.40
CA GLY A 123 39.10 -5.11 19.05
C GLY A 123 37.66 -4.87 18.60
N PHE A 124 37.21 -5.67 17.64
CA PHE A 124 35.81 -5.77 17.24
C PHE A 124 35.15 -6.96 17.93
N PHE A 125 34.00 -6.75 18.54
CA PHE A 125 33.28 -7.78 19.28
C PHE A 125 31.85 -7.90 18.77
N ARG A 126 31.41 -9.14 18.55
CA ARG A 126 30.02 -9.50 18.29
C ARG A 126 29.47 -10.26 19.48
N VAL A 127 28.42 -9.71 20.07
CA VAL A 127 27.61 -10.33 21.12
C VAL A 127 26.31 -10.82 20.50
N GLU A 128 25.97 -12.09 20.70
CA GLU A 128 24.66 -12.63 20.35
C GLU A 128 23.94 -13.07 21.61
N VAL A 129 22.79 -12.45 21.89
CA VAL A 129 21.91 -12.80 23.01
C VAL A 129 20.69 -13.53 22.46
N TYR A 130 20.45 -14.74 22.93
CA TYR A 130 19.32 -15.58 22.51
C TYR A 130 18.22 -15.56 23.58
N GLY A 131 16.97 -15.82 23.17
CA GLY A 131 15.82 -15.89 24.07
C GLY A 131 15.41 -14.54 24.65
N VAL A 132 15.63 -13.44 23.93
CA VAL A 132 15.17 -12.11 24.37
C VAL A 132 13.70 -11.95 23.99
N THR A 133 12.85 -11.66 24.96
CA THR A 133 11.41 -11.42 24.77
C THR A 133 11.07 -10.02 25.27
N PHE A 134 10.62 -9.18 24.34
CA PHE A 134 10.27 -7.79 24.61
C PHE A 134 8.81 -7.63 25.04
N PRO A 135 8.44 -6.49 25.68
CA PRO A 135 7.06 -6.20 26.03
C PRO A 135 6.10 -6.30 24.85
N VAL A 136 4.87 -6.74 25.14
CA VAL A 136 3.81 -6.97 24.13
C VAL A 136 3.36 -5.66 23.48
N GLU A 137 3.48 -4.54 24.16
CA GLU A 137 3.09 -3.21 23.65
C GLU A 137 3.99 -2.73 22.50
N GLY A 138 5.22 -3.24 22.40
CA GLY A 138 6.23 -2.82 21.43
C GLY A 138 6.65 -1.35 21.57
N GLY A 139 7.43 -0.86 20.61
CA GLY A 139 7.98 0.50 20.61
C GLY A 139 9.37 0.58 19.99
N ASP A 140 9.89 1.80 19.89
CA ASP A 140 11.30 2.04 19.61
C ASP A 140 12.10 1.79 20.88
N GLU A 141 12.59 0.57 21.06
CA GLU A 141 13.33 0.21 22.25
C GLU A 141 14.76 0.75 22.16
N ALA A 142 15.07 1.69 23.05
CA ALA A 142 16.39 2.26 23.19
C ALA A 142 17.22 1.41 24.17
N PHE A 143 18.38 0.96 23.73
CA PHE A 143 19.33 0.26 24.59
C PHE A 143 20.32 1.24 25.18
N SER A 144 20.81 0.93 26.38
CA SER A 144 21.98 1.59 26.95
C SER A 144 23.01 0.56 27.35
N GLY A 145 24.28 0.94 27.40
CA GLY A 145 25.34 -0.01 27.72
C GLY A 145 26.53 0.68 28.35
N THR A 146 27.32 -0.11 29.04
CA THR A 146 28.61 0.30 29.57
C THR A 146 29.68 -0.69 29.12
N TYR A 147 30.93 -0.26 29.18
CA TYR A 147 32.07 -1.14 28.96
C TYR A 147 33.08 -0.96 30.09
N THR A 148 33.76 -2.05 30.42
CA THR A 148 34.77 -2.09 31.48
C THR A 148 36.13 -2.27 30.85
N LEU A 149 37.07 -1.41 31.23
CA LEU A 149 38.44 -1.42 30.75
C LEU A 149 39.32 -2.38 31.55
N ALA A 150 40.51 -2.67 31.04
CA ALA A 150 41.52 -3.48 31.73
C ALA A 150 41.90 -2.95 33.13
N ASP A 151 41.78 -1.64 33.35
CA ASP A 151 42.04 -0.98 34.64
C ASP A 151 40.87 -1.08 35.64
N GLY A 152 39.77 -1.74 35.25
CA GLY A 152 38.56 -1.91 36.05
C GLY A 152 37.61 -0.70 36.03
N SER A 153 37.95 0.38 35.33
CA SER A 153 37.06 1.53 35.17
C SER A 153 35.91 1.20 34.21
N THR A 154 34.72 1.74 34.49
CA THR A 154 33.53 1.52 33.67
C THR A 154 33.09 2.82 33.01
N LYS A 155 32.93 2.79 31.68
CA LYS A 155 32.52 3.93 30.86
C LYS A 155 31.17 3.67 30.18
N LYS A 156 30.40 4.73 29.92
CA LYS A 156 29.12 4.64 29.20
C LYS A 156 29.36 4.63 27.69
N ILE A 157 28.61 3.79 26.99
CA ILE A 157 28.56 3.78 25.53
C ILE A 157 27.70 4.96 25.08
N SER A 158 28.25 5.79 24.20
CA SER A 158 27.70 7.10 23.86
C SER A 158 26.41 7.04 23.04
N LYS A 159 26.26 6.04 22.15
CA LYS A 159 25.02 5.85 21.38
C LYS A 159 24.84 4.41 20.93
N ILE A 160 23.75 3.76 21.35
CA ILE A 160 23.28 2.49 20.80
C ILE A 160 22.01 2.77 19.99
N PRO A 161 21.93 2.34 18.71
CA PRO A 161 20.70 2.49 17.92
C PRO A 161 19.50 1.81 18.58
N SER A 162 18.31 2.40 18.44
CA SER A 162 17.07 1.74 18.87
C SER A 162 16.70 0.59 17.93
N VAL A 163 15.92 -0.36 18.45
CA VAL A 163 15.31 -1.43 17.67
C VAL A 163 13.80 -1.23 17.71
N GLU A 164 13.18 -1.15 16.53
CA GLU A 164 11.72 -1.07 16.41
C GLU A 164 11.10 -2.44 16.68
N ILE A 165 10.18 -2.48 17.64
CA ILE A 165 9.44 -3.68 18.03
C ILE A 165 7.97 -3.46 17.75
N LYS A 166 7.38 -4.36 16.97
CA LYS A 166 5.96 -4.30 16.67
C LYS A 166 5.17 -4.79 17.88
N GLY A 167 4.37 -3.89 18.44
CA GLY A 167 3.40 -4.24 19.47
C GLY A 167 2.31 -5.15 18.94
N VAL A 168 1.78 -6.00 19.79
CA VAL A 168 0.58 -6.80 19.53
C VAL A 168 -0.63 -5.91 19.79
N THR A 169 -1.41 -5.64 18.75
CA THR A 169 -2.59 -4.79 18.87
C THR A 169 -3.78 -5.55 19.43
N ALA A 170 -4.79 -4.84 19.95
CA ALA A 170 -6.05 -5.47 20.35
C ALA A 170 -6.72 -6.24 19.19
N PHE A 171 -6.48 -5.83 17.95
CA PHE A 171 -6.95 -6.54 16.76
C PHE A 171 -6.19 -7.86 16.55
N ASP A 172 -4.88 -7.90 16.83
CA ASP A 172 -4.09 -9.13 16.75
C ASP A 172 -4.53 -10.15 17.80
N ASN A 173 -4.82 -9.69 19.03
CA ASN A 173 -5.40 -10.55 20.08
C ASN A 173 -6.77 -11.10 19.63
N PHE A 174 -7.64 -10.27 19.06
CA PHE A 174 -8.92 -10.73 18.51
C PHE A 174 -8.74 -11.79 17.41
N LEU A 175 -7.74 -11.63 16.53
CA LEU A 175 -7.44 -12.63 15.49
C LEU A 175 -6.92 -13.95 16.09
N ALA A 176 -6.13 -13.89 17.16
CA ALA A 176 -5.70 -15.06 17.91
C ALA A 176 -6.90 -15.78 18.55
N ASP A 177 -7.76 -15.04 19.26
CA ASP A 177 -8.99 -15.56 19.88
C ASP A 177 -9.93 -16.20 18.83
N LEU A 178 -10.05 -15.57 17.65
CA LEU A 178 -10.85 -16.08 16.54
C LEU A 178 -10.28 -17.39 16.01
N LYS A 179 -8.95 -17.50 15.89
CA LYS A 179 -8.27 -18.70 15.40
C LYS A 179 -8.51 -19.91 16.31
N GLU A 180 -8.62 -19.69 17.63
CA GLU A 180 -8.84 -20.75 18.63
C GLU A 180 -10.28 -21.24 18.71
N GLN A 181 -11.22 -20.59 18.02
CA GLN A 181 -12.62 -21.00 18.08
C GLN A 181 -12.85 -22.38 17.44
N PRO A 182 -13.59 -23.30 18.10
CA PRO A 182 -13.82 -24.66 17.58
C PRO A 182 -14.48 -24.70 16.19
N TRP A 183 -15.35 -23.74 15.90
CA TRP A 183 -16.00 -23.64 14.60
C TRP A 183 -15.04 -23.19 13.50
N VAL A 184 -14.01 -22.39 13.81
CA VAL A 184 -12.98 -21.97 12.85
C VAL A 184 -12.07 -23.15 12.51
N GLU A 185 -11.73 -23.97 13.49
CA GLU A 185 -10.98 -25.20 13.26
C GLU A 185 -11.79 -26.18 12.39
N ALA A 186 -13.07 -26.40 12.73
CA ALA A 186 -13.97 -27.22 11.94
C ALA A 186 -14.14 -26.68 10.50
N TRP A 187 -14.25 -25.37 10.33
CA TRP A 187 -14.33 -24.72 9.03
C TRP A 187 -13.06 -24.93 8.20
N ASN A 188 -11.89 -24.73 8.82
CA ASN A 188 -10.59 -24.85 8.17
C ASN A 188 -10.16 -26.30 7.92
N SER A 189 -10.87 -27.29 8.49
CA SER A 189 -10.66 -28.71 8.14
C SER A 189 -10.92 -28.99 6.67
N ASN A 190 -11.82 -28.23 6.04
CA ASN A 190 -12.07 -28.31 4.60
C ASN A 190 -11.01 -27.51 3.84
N MET A 191 -10.26 -28.16 2.95
CA MET A 191 -9.18 -27.54 2.18
C MET A 191 -9.66 -26.34 1.35
N PHE A 192 -10.83 -26.43 0.72
CA PHE A 192 -11.37 -25.34 -0.08
C PHE A 192 -11.71 -24.13 0.81
N LEU A 193 -12.42 -24.35 1.92
CA LEU A 193 -12.77 -23.27 2.85
C LEU A 193 -11.52 -22.62 3.47
N ARG A 194 -10.52 -23.42 3.84
CA ARG A 194 -9.24 -22.91 4.36
C ARG A 194 -8.45 -22.07 3.33
N LEU A 195 -8.53 -22.41 2.05
CA LEU A 195 -7.79 -21.69 1.00
C LEU A 195 -8.55 -20.47 0.46
N PHE A 196 -9.87 -20.54 0.33
CA PHE A 196 -10.67 -19.48 -0.29
C PHE A 196 -11.44 -18.61 0.70
N LEU A 197 -11.75 -19.11 1.89
CA LEU A 197 -12.66 -18.46 2.84
C LEU A 197 -12.17 -18.61 4.29
N ASN A 198 -10.87 -18.50 4.54
CA ASN A 198 -10.33 -18.60 5.89
C ASN A 198 -10.83 -17.43 6.76
N PRO A 199 -11.58 -17.67 7.85
CA PRO A 199 -12.19 -16.59 8.64
C PRO A 199 -11.17 -15.61 9.23
N VAL A 200 -10.03 -16.11 9.71
CA VAL A 200 -8.97 -15.30 10.32
C VAL A 200 -8.34 -14.39 9.27
N ILE A 201 -7.97 -14.95 8.11
CA ILE A 201 -7.36 -14.20 7.01
C ILE A 201 -8.35 -13.21 6.41
N LEU A 202 -9.63 -13.56 6.34
CA LEU A 202 -10.69 -12.68 5.87
C LEU A 202 -10.73 -11.40 6.71
N VAL A 203 -10.81 -11.55 8.04
CA VAL A 203 -10.83 -10.41 8.97
C VAL A 203 -9.53 -9.63 8.91
N GLN A 204 -8.39 -10.31 8.94
CA GLN A 204 -7.06 -9.69 8.86
C GLN A 204 -6.87 -8.86 7.58
N SER A 205 -7.42 -9.33 6.46
CA SER A 205 -7.25 -8.68 5.15
C SER A 205 -8.11 -7.42 5.00
N LEU A 206 -9.22 -7.29 5.72
CA LEU A 206 -10.14 -6.15 5.60
C LEU A 206 -9.46 -4.78 5.70
N PRO A 207 -8.72 -4.44 6.78
CA PRO A 207 -8.12 -3.11 6.91
C PRO A 207 -7.04 -2.83 5.85
N ILE A 208 -6.29 -3.85 5.42
CA ILE A 208 -5.22 -3.71 4.43
C ILE A 208 -5.82 -3.49 3.04
N VAL A 209 -6.78 -4.34 2.64
CA VAL A 209 -7.46 -4.20 1.35
C VAL A 209 -8.30 -2.91 1.30
N PHE A 210 -8.83 -2.45 2.43
CA PHE A 210 -9.52 -1.15 2.50
C PHE A 210 -8.59 0.02 2.13
N LYS A 211 -7.31 0.00 2.51
CA LYS A 211 -6.33 1.01 2.04
C LYS A 211 -6.15 0.95 0.52
N GLY A 212 -6.05 -0.25 -0.06
CA GLY A 212 -6.02 -0.45 -1.51
C GLY A 212 -7.29 0.03 -2.20
N PHE A 213 -8.44 -0.14 -1.55
CA PHE A 213 -9.74 0.37 -2.01
C PHE A 213 -9.75 1.90 -2.10
N LEU A 214 -9.25 2.59 -1.08
CA LEU A 214 -9.12 4.05 -1.10
C LEU A 214 -8.18 4.52 -2.23
N MET A 215 -7.09 3.79 -2.50
CA MET A 215 -6.18 4.07 -3.61
C MET A 215 -6.86 3.88 -4.98
N SER A 216 -7.60 2.79 -5.19
CA SER A 216 -8.36 2.61 -6.44
C SER A 216 -9.38 3.73 -6.64
N LEU A 217 -10.07 4.10 -5.55
CA LEU A 217 -11.07 5.15 -5.59
C LEU A 217 -10.44 6.52 -5.90
N SER A 218 -9.30 6.86 -5.29
CA SER A 218 -8.61 8.12 -5.55
C SER A 218 -8.15 8.22 -7.02
N ILE A 219 -7.58 7.14 -7.58
CA ILE A 219 -7.16 7.10 -8.98
C ILE A 219 -8.34 7.38 -9.90
N VAL A 220 -9.48 6.72 -9.71
CA VAL A 220 -10.64 6.88 -10.58
C VAL A 220 -11.32 8.23 -10.40
N LEU A 221 -11.42 8.72 -9.16
CA LEU A 221 -12.00 10.03 -8.86
C LEU A 221 -11.18 11.19 -9.42
N VAL A 222 -9.90 10.99 -9.75
CA VAL A 222 -9.08 12.00 -10.46
C VAL A 222 -9.04 11.73 -11.96
N ALA A 223 -8.80 10.48 -12.37
CA ALA A 223 -8.65 10.12 -13.78
C ALA A 223 -9.95 10.35 -14.58
N PHE A 224 -11.11 9.99 -14.04
CA PHE A 224 -12.37 10.10 -14.77
C PHE A 224 -12.81 11.55 -15.01
N PRO A 225 -12.77 12.46 -14.01
CA PRO A 225 -13.04 13.89 -14.25
C PRO A 225 -12.06 14.55 -15.21
N LEU A 226 -10.80 14.11 -15.25
CA LEU A 226 -9.84 14.56 -16.26
C LEU A 226 -10.19 14.01 -17.64
N ALA A 227 -10.60 12.75 -17.74
CA ALA A 227 -10.97 12.11 -19.00
C ALA A 227 -12.18 12.77 -19.68
N ILE A 228 -13.16 13.28 -18.91
CA ILE A 228 -14.38 13.91 -19.44
C ILE A 228 -14.09 15.07 -20.42
N PRO A 229 -13.36 16.15 -20.04
CA PRO A 229 -13.07 17.25 -20.96
C PRO A 229 -12.21 16.80 -22.15
N PHE A 230 -11.24 15.90 -21.96
CA PHE A 230 -10.44 15.37 -23.07
C PHE A 230 -11.28 14.55 -24.06
N GLY A 231 -12.11 13.63 -23.56
CA GLY A 231 -13.02 12.84 -24.38
C GLY A 231 -14.04 13.71 -25.09
N PHE A 232 -14.60 14.71 -24.42
CA PHE A 232 -15.51 15.67 -25.04
C PHE A 232 -14.83 16.48 -26.15
N ALA A 233 -13.63 17.01 -25.92
CA ALA A 233 -12.86 17.72 -26.93
C ALA A 233 -12.53 16.83 -28.15
N LEU A 234 -12.10 15.59 -27.93
CA LEU A 234 -11.84 14.61 -28.98
C LEU A 234 -13.12 14.28 -29.78
N SER A 235 -14.27 14.21 -29.11
CA SER A 235 -15.57 14.00 -29.77
C SER A 235 -15.91 15.17 -30.70
N LEU A 236 -15.71 16.41 -30.25
CA LEU A 236 -15.90 17.60 -31.09
C LEU A 236 -14.95 17.61 -32.30
N MET A 237 -13.69 17.18 -32.12
CA MET A 237 -12.75 17.01 -33.23
C MET A 237 -13.22 15.95 -34.23
N ARG A 238 -13.80 14.84 -33.76
CA ARG A 238 -14.34 13.74 -34.60
C ARG A 238 -15.53 14.19 -35.46
N ILE A 239 -16.39 15.07 -34.96
CA ILE A 239 -17.55 15.60 -35.72
C ILE A 239 -17.23 16.87 -36.51
N SER A 240 -16.02 17.43 -36.35
CA SER A 240 -15.61 18.66 -37.04
C SER A 240 -15.61 18.50 -38.56
N LYS A 241 -15.88 19.61 -39.27
CA LYS A 241 -15.75 19.69 -40.74
C LYS A 241 -14.30 19.56 -41.20
N SER A 242 -13.33 19.94 -40.36
CA SER A 242 -11.91 19.85 -40.68
C SER A 242 -11.45 18.40 -40.76
N ARG A 243 -10.90 18.01 -41.93
CA ARG A 243 -10.36 16.66 -42.15
C ARG A 243 -9.17 16.35 -41.22
N ILE A 244 -8.35 17.37 -40.92
CA ILE A 244 -7.15 17.23 -40.08
C ILE A 244 -7.55 16.89 -38.64
N LEU A 245 -8.44 17.68 -38.03
CA LEU A 245 -8.90 17.43 -36.66
C LEU A 245 -9.57 16.07 -36.52
N ARG A 246 -10.39 15.70 -37.51
CA ARG A 246 -11.06 14.40 -37.55
C ARG A 246 -10.06 13.25 -37.64
N CYS A 247 -9.01 13.41 -38.44
CA CYS A 247 -7.95 12.42 -38.60
C CYS A 247 -7.16 12.25 -37.30
N LEU A 248 -6.68 13.34 -36.69
CA LEU A 248 -5.90 13.30 -35.44
C LEU A 248 -6.66 12.63 -34.31
N ALA A 249 -7.90 13.07 -34.05
CA ALA A 249 -8.73 12.44 -33.02
C ALA A 249 -9.09 10.98 -33.39
N GLY A 250 -9.30 10.68 -34.67
CA GLY A 250 -9.52 9.32 -35.15
C GLY A 250 -8.34 8.38 -34.88
N ILE A 251 -7.11 8.81 -35.17
CA ILE A 251 -5.89 8.04 -34.91
C ILE A 251 -5.75 7.75 -33.41
N TYR A 252 -5.85 8.79 -32.58
CA TYR A 252 -5.77 8.63 -31.11
C TYR A 252 -6.79 7.62 -30.59
N VAL A 253 -8.08 7.84 -30.90
CA VAL A 253 -9.17 6.98 -30.41
C VAL A 253 -9.02 5.54 -30.91
N ASN A 254 -8.64 5.35 -32.18
CA ASN A 254 -8.48 4.02 -32.77
C ASN A 254 -7.30 3.26 -32.15
N ILE A 255 -6.18 3.93 -31.86
CA ILE A 255 -5.03 3.31 -31.20
C ILE A 255 -5.37 2.92 -29.77
N ILE A 256 -5.93 3.86 -29.00
CA ILE A 256 -6.19 3.64 -27.57
C ILE A 256 -7.29 2.60 -27.36
N ARG A 257 -8.36 2.61 -28.15
CA ARG A 257 -9.41 1.57 -28.06
C ARG A 257 -9.02 0.26 -28.75
N GLY A 258 -8.10 0.32 -29.71
CA GLY A 258 -7.60 -0.84 -30.44
C GLY A 258 -6.47 -1.60 -29.72
N THR A 259 -5.96 -1.07 -28.61
CA THR A 259 -4.89 -1.69 -27.83
C THR A 259 -5.38 -2.03 -26.41
N PRO A 260 -4.94 -3.16 -25.81
CA PRO A 260 -5.31 -3.50 -24.45
C PRO A 260 -4.85 -2.45 -23.44
N ALA A 261 -5.73 -2.06 -22.51
CA ALA A 261 -5.40 -1.11 -21.43
C ALA A 261 -4.19 -1.60 -20.60
N PHE A 262 -4.11 -2.91 -20.35
CA PHE A 262 -2.96 -3.53 -19.71
C PHE A 262 -1.63 -3.20 -20.40
N LEU A 263 -1.59 -3.27 -21.73
CA LEU A 263 -0.38 -2.97 -22.50
C LEU A 263 -0.03 -1.48 -22.45
N GLN A 264 -1.04 -0.60 -22.47
CA GLN A 264 -0.83 0.85 -22.32
C GLN A 264 -0.21 1.19 -20.96
N ILE A 265 -0.70 0.57 -19.89
CA ILE A 265 -0.13 0.67 -18.54
C ILE A 265 1.31 0.17 -18.54
N TYR A 266 1.57 -1.01 -19.10
CA TYR A 266 2.92 -1.59 -19.12
C TYR A 266 3.92 -0.71 -19.88
N ILE A 267 3.55 -0.21 -21.06
CA ILE A 267 4.39 0.70 -21.85
C ILE A 267 4.62 2.00 -21.10
N ALA A 268 3.63 2.53 -20.39
CA ALA A 268 3.80 3.76 -19.65
C ALA A 268 4.78 3.57 -18.46
N PHE A 269 4.54 2.56 -17.63
CA PHE A 269 5.31 2.33 -16.40
C PHE A 269 6.73 1.82 -16.65
N PHE A 270 6.97 1.06 -17.72
CA PHE A 270 8.32 0.57 -18.03
C PHE A 270 9.00 1.35 -19.16
N GLY A 271 8.24 1.87 -20.13
CA GLY A 271 8.80 2.59 -21.27
C GLY A 271 9.22 4.03 -20.97
N LEU A 272 8.42 4.81 -20.21
CA LEU A 272 8.80 6.19 -19.88
C LEU A 272 10.08 6.29 -19.04
N PRO A 273 10.27 5.47 -17.99
CA PRO A 273 11.52 5.50 -17.22
C PRO A 273 12.75 5.16 -18.06
N LEU A 274 12.63 4.24 -19.03
CA LEU A 274 13.70 3.93 -19.97
C LEU A 274 14.02 5.11 -20.91
N ALA A 275 13.05 5.97 -21.19
CA ALA A 275 13.24 7.23 -21.90
C ALA A 275 13.77 8.37 -21.00
N GLY A 276 14.09 8.10 -19.74
CA GLY A 276 14.61 9.08 -18.78
C GLY A 276 13.55 9.93 -18.08
N VAL A 277 12.26 9.66 -18.32
CA VAL A 277 11.15 10.39 -17.71
C VAL A 277 10.65 9.63 -16.49
N LYS A 278 10.93 10.17 -15.30
CA LYS A 278 10.45 9.61 -14.02
C LYS A 278 9.22 10.39 -13.57
N VAL A 279 8.10 9.68 -13.45
CA VAL A 279 6.83 10.20 -12.95
C VAL A 279 6.46 9.34 -11.76
N ASP A 280 5.85 9.96 -10.74
CA ASP A 280 5.28 9.24 -9.61
C ASP A 280 4.22 8.21 -10.09
N ASP A 281 4.22 7.01 -9.48
CA ASP A 281 3.38 5.89 -9.90
C ASP A 281 1.89 6.20 -9.84
N TYR A 282 1.45 6.94 -8.82
CA TYR A 282 0.05 7.36 -8.70
C TYR A 282 -0.32 8.34 -9.82
N VAL A 283 0.52 9.35 -10.07
CA VAL A 283 0.31 10.31 -11.15
C VAL A 283 0.29 9.62 -12.52
N LEU A 284 1.23 8.71 -12.77
CA LEU A 284 1.31 7.97 -14.03
C LEU A 284 0.11 7.06 -14.21
N GLY A 285 -0.34 6.37 -13.15
CA GLY A 285 -1.57 5.60 -13.14
C GLY A 285 -2.78 6.45 -13.51
N VAL A 286 -2.94 7.63 -12.90
CA VAL A 286 -4.01 8.58 -13.23
C VAL A 286 -3.96 9.00 -14.70
N ILE A 287 -2.78 9.35 -15.23
CA ILE A 287 -2.62 9.79 -16.62
C ILE A 287 -3.04 8.69 -17.59
N VAL A 288 -2.53 7.47 -17.41
CA VAL A 288 -2.82 6.35 -18.32
C VAL A 288 -4.30 5.98 -18.27
N MET A 289 -4.89 5.93 -17.07
CA MET A 289 -6.32 5.64 -16.90
C MET A 289 -7.19 6.75 -17.51
N ALA A 290 -6.81 8.02 -17.35
CA ALA A 290 -7.50 9.14 -17.97
C ALA A 290 -7.40 9.12 -19.50
N MET A 291 -6.22 8.82 -20.04
CA MET A 291 -6.01 8.67 -21.48
C MET A 291 -6.88 7.55 -22.05
N ASN A 292 -6.85 6.38 -21.42
CA ASN A 292 -7.67 5.25 -21.84
C ASN A 292 -9.16 5.60 -21.85
N SER A 293 -9.68 6.08 -20.72
CA SER A 293 -11.08 6.45 -20.59
C SER A 293 -11.48 7.59 -21.54
N SER A 294 -10.62 8.58 -21.79
CA SER A 294 -10.93 9.69 -22.70
C SER A 294 -11.25 9.23 -24.13
N ALA A 295 -10.63 8.14 -24.60
CA ALA A 295 -10.92 7.58 -25.91
C ALA A 295 -12.30 6.90 -25.97
N TYR A 296 -12.72 6.22 -24.90
CA TYR A 296 -14.07 5.67 -24.78
C TYR A 296 -15.11 6.78 -24.63
N LEU A 297 -14.84 7.78 -23.77
CA LEU A 297 -15.68 8.96 -23.58
C LEU A 297 -15.88 9.75 -24.87
N CYS A 298 -14.84 9.85 -25.72
CA CYS A 298 -14.96 10.45 -27.05
C CYS A 298 -16.07 9.79 -27.88
N GLU A 299 -16.13 8.46 -27.92
CA GLU A 299 -17.12 7.74 -28.70
C GLU A 299 -18.51 7.78 -28.05
N ILE A 300 -18.57 7.78 -26.72
CA ILE A 300 -19.82 7.99 -25.97
C ILE A 300 -20.41 9.37 -26.29
N PHE A 301 -19.62 10.44 -26.17
CA PHE A 301 -20.09 11.78 -26.51
C PHE A 301 -20.45 11.90 -27.99
N ARG A 302 -19.65 11.32 -28.90
CA ARG A 302 -19.91 11.37 -30.34
C ARG A 302 -21.22 10.68 -30.69
N ALA A 303 -21.46 9.49 -30.13
CA ALA A 303 -22.71 8.75 -30.30
C ALA A 303 -23.89 9.51 -29.68
N GLY A 304 -23.70 10.12 -28.51
CA GLY A 304 -24.68 10.97 -27.86
C GLY A 304 -25.11 12.15 -28.73
N ILE A 305 -24.16 12.89 -29.31
CA ILE A 305 -24.46 14.01 -30.22
C ILE A 305 -25.22 13.52 -31.46
N GLN A 306 -24.80 12.38 -32.03
CA GLN A 306 -25.43 11.80 -33.22
C GLN A 306 -26.81 11.20 -32.96
N SER A 307 -27.14 10.86 -31.71
CA SER A 307 -28.45 10.33 -31.32
C SER A 307 -29.57 11.38 -31.38
N ILE A 308 -29.22 12.67 -31.44
CA ILE A 308 -30.20 13.75 -31.44
C ILE A 308 -30.96 13.79 -32.77
N PRO A 309 -32.31 13.84 -32.75
CA PRO A 309 -33.11 13.91 -33.96
C PRO A 309 -32.72 15.10 -34.86
N LYS A 310 -32.58 14.85 -36.16
CA LYS A 310 -32.21 15.87 -37.14
C LYS A 310 -33.13 17.10 -37.12
N GLY A 311 -34.41 16.90 -36.79
CA GLY A 311 -35.40 17.98 -36.65
C GLY A 311 -35.03 19.05 -35.61
N GLN A 312 -34.27 18.71 -34.55
CA GLN A 312 -33.77 19.70 -33.59
C GLN A 312 -32.78 20.67 -34.24
N ASN A 313 -31.89 20.14 -35.08
CA ASN A 313 -30.94 20.95 -35.83
C ASN A 313 -31.65 21.78 -36.90
N GLU A 314 -32.63 21.21 -37.61
CA GLU A 314 -33.44 21.93 -38.60
C GLU A 314 -34.23 23.09 -37.95
N ALA A 315 -34.90 22.84 -36.83
CA ALA A 315 -35.64 23.87 -36.09
C ALA A 315 -34.74 25.00 -35.59
N ALA A 316 -33.58 24.68 -35.01
CA ALA A 316 -32.60 25.67 -34.57
C ALA A 316 -32.09 26.53 -35.73
N ARG A 317 -31.85 25.93 -36.90
CA ARG A 317 -31.45 26.64 -38.12
C ARG A 317 -32.57 27.52 -38.67
N SER A 318 -33.83 27.09 -38.59
CA SER A 318 -35.01 27.91 -38.95
C SER A 318 -35.19 29.12 -38.04
N LEU A 319 -34.76 29.03 -36.78
CA LEU A 319 -34.74 30.15 -35.82
C LEU A 319 -33.51 31.07 -36.00
N GLY A 320 -32.71 30.88 -37.04
CA GLY A 320 -31.56 31.73 -37.36
C GLY A 320 -30.28 31.42 -36.58
N MET A 321 -30.24 30.34 -35.79
CA MET A 321 -29.05 29.97 -35.02
C MET A 321 -27.91 29.52 -35.94
N ASN A 322 -26.68 29.98 -35.67
CA ASN A 322 -25.49 29.46 -36.34
C ASN A 322 -25.10 28.06 -35.81
N ALA A 323 -24.24 27.33 -36.51
CA ALA A 323 -23.89 25.94 -36.13
C ALA A 323 -23.28 25.82 -34.72
N PHE A 324 -22.54 26.83 -34.27
CA PHE A 324 -21.98 26.86 -32.92
C PHE A 324 -23.06 27.10 -31.86
N GLN A 325 -23.99 28.03 -32.10
CA GLN A 325 -25.15 28.27 -31.25
C GLN A 325 -26.04 27.02 -31.17
N THR A 326 -26.33 26.36 -32.29
CA THR A 326 -27.11 25.11 -32.31
C THR A 326 -26.41 24.02 -31.51
N LEU A 327 -25.10 23.88 -31.65
CA LEU A 327 -24.33 22.91 -30.88
C LEU A 327 -24.37 23.21 -29.38
N LEU A 328 -24.05 24.45 -28.98
CA LEU A 328 -23.90 24.85 -27.58
C LEU A 328 -25.22 24.88 -26.82
N TYR A 329 -26.27 25.46 -27.41
CA TYR A 329 -27.52 25.71 -26.71
C TYR A 329 -28.58 24.62 -26.90
N VAL A 330 -28.50 23.83 -27.97
CA VAL A 330 -29.51 22.81 -28.29
C VAL A 330 -28.95 21.41 -28.13
N MET A 331 -27.86 21.08 -28.83
CA MET A 331 -27.37 19.71 -28.92
C MET A 331 -26.60 19.25 -27.67
N ILE A 332 -25.67 20.07 -27.16
CA ILE A 332 -24.82 19.70 -26.01
C ILE A 332 -25.65 19.40 -24.75
N PRO A 333 -26.61 20.25 -24.33
CA PRO A 333 -27.41 19.97 -23.13
C PRO A 333 -28.22 18.68 -23.22
N GLN A 334 -28.76 18.37 -24.41
CA GLN A 334 -29.48 17.11 -24.66
C GLN A 334 -28.53 15.91 -24.66
N THR A 335 -27.37 16.06 -25.29
CA THR A 335 -26.32 15.03 -25.33
C THR A 335 -25.94 14.61 -23.91
N PHE A 336 -25.59 15.56 -23.04
CA PHE A 336 -25.15 15.26 -21.66
C PHE A 336 -26.19 14.46 -20.87
N ARG A 337 -27.48 14.76 -21.06
CA ARG A 337 -28.57 14.00 -20.42
C ARG A 337 -28.64 12.57 -20.96
N ASN A 338 -28.51 12.40 -22.28
CA ASN A 338 -28.62 11.11 -22.94
C ASN A 338 -27.44 10.18 -22.63
N VAL A 339 -26.22 10.73 -22.52
CA VAL A 339 -25.02 9.91 -22.29
C VAL A 339 -24.75 9.62 -20.82
N LEU A 340 -25.42 10.29 -19.89
CA LEU A 340 -25.15 10.17 -18.45
C LEU A 340 -25.13 8.72 -17.93
N PRO A 341 -26.08 7.83 -18.31
CA PRO A 341 -26.02 6.43 -17.88
C PRO A 341 -24.79 5.68 -18.42
N THR A 342 -24.42 5.97 -19.66
CA THR A 342 -23.23 5.39 -20.30
C THR A 342 -21.94 5.90 -19.67
N LEU A 343 -21.90 7.18 -19.27
CA LEU A 343 -20.78 7.74 -18.50
C LEU A 343 -20.63 7.04 -17.15
N THR A 344 -21.73 6.82 -16.42
CA THR A 344 -21.68 6.08 -15.16
C THR A 344 -21.22 4.63 -15.37
N SER A 345 -21.64 3.99 -16.47
CA SER A 345 -21.17 2.63 -16.82
C SER A 345 -19.67 2.61 -17.10
N GLU A 346 -19.15 3.60 -17.83
CA GLU A 346 -17.72 3.77 -18.09
C GLU A 346 -16.94 4.03 -16.79
N PHE A 347 -17.49 4.81 -15.85
CA PHE A 347 -16.88 5.01 -14.54
C PHE A 347 -16.75 3.69 -13.76
N ILE A 348 -17.79 2.85 -13.77
CA ILE A 348 -17.75 1.52 -13.13
C ILE A 348 -16.68 0.63 -13.77
N LEU A 349 -16.56 0.66 -15.10
CA LEU A 349 -15.52 -0.07 -15.83
C LEU A 349 -14.13 0.42 -15.44
N LEU A 350 -13.89 1.74 -15.47
CA LEU A 350 -12.61 2.33 -15.11
C LEU A 350 -12.21 1.97 -13.67
N TYR A 351 -13.18 1.97 -12.76
CA TYR A 351 -12.96 1.55 -11.37
C TYR A 351 -12.52 0.09 -11.25
N LYS A 352 -13.05 -0.82 -12.08
CA LYS A 352 -12.58 -2.20 -12.11
C LYS A 352 -11.22 -2.32 -12.78
N ASP A 353 -10.97 -1.53 -13.82
CA ASP A 353 -9.73 -1.57 -14.59
C ASP A 353 -8.52 -1.02 -13.81
N THR A 354 -8.72 -0.33 -12.66
CA THR A 354 -7.60 -0.02 -11.75
C THR A 354 -6.86 -1.26 -11.27
N SER A 355 -7.54 -2.42 -11.23
CA SER A 355 -6.91 -3.71 -10.92
C SER A 355 -5.71 -4.05 -11.81
N LEU A 356 -5.69 -3.53 -13.05
CA LEU A 356 -4.59 -3.75 -13.99
C LEU A 356 -3.30 -3.07 -13.53
N LEU A 357 -3.40 -2.01 -12.71
CA LEU A 357 -2.24 -1.31 -12.16
C LEU A 357 -1.46 -2.17 -11.15
N ALA A 358 -2.08 -3.22 -10.59
CA ALA A 358 -1.39 -4.18 -9.72
C ALA A 358 -0.19 -4.84 -10.40
N ALA A 359 -0.26 -5.01 -11.72
CA ALA A 359 0.80 -5.66 -12.49
C ALA A 359 2.08 -4.81 -12.60
N VAL A 360 1.97 -3.50 -12.36
CA VAL A 360 3.09 -2.55 -12.45
C VAL A 360 3.52 -2.01 -11.09
N GLY A 361 3.06 -2.59 -9.98
CA GLY A 361 3.53 -2.22 -8.65
C GLY A 361 2.59 -1.30 -7.86
N VAL A 362 1.55 -0.75 -8.49
CA VAL A 362 0.66 0.20 -7.79
C VAL A 362 -0.13 -0.53 -6.70
N VAL A 363 -0.02 -0.03 -5.47
CA VAL A 363 -0.58 -0.65 -4.26
C VAL A 363 -2.08 -0.36 -4.12
N GLU A 364 -2.86 -0.86 -5.06
CA GLU A 364 -4.33 -0.80 -5.06
C GLU A 364 -4.98 -2.08 -4.48
N ILE A 365 -6.27 -2.31 -4.68
CA ILE A 365 -7.04 -3.42 -4.09
C ILE A 365 -6.39 -4.78 -4.37
N VAL A 366 -6.14 -5.09 -5.65
CA VAL A 366 -5.61 -6.38 -6.10
C VAL A 366 -4.17 -6.57 -5.66
N MET A 367 -3.35 -5.52 -5.68
CA MET A 367 -1.96 -5.58 -5.22
C MET A 367 -1.87 -5.82 -3.71
N ASN A 368 -2.70 -5.16 -2.89
CA ASN A 368 -2.77 -5.44 -1.46
C ASN A 368 -3.20 -6.89 -1.19
N ALA A 369 -4.24 -7.37 -1.88
CA ALA A 369 -4.66 -8.76 -1.77
C ALA A 369 -3.55 -9.74 -2.18
N ARG A 370 -2.85 -9.47 -3.29
CA ARG A 370 -1.73 -10.29 -3.78
C ARG A 370 -0.60 -10.37 -2.76
N THR A 371 -0.26 -9.26 -2.11
CA THR A 371 0.77 -9.23 -1.07
C THR A 371 0.40 -10.13 0.10
N ILE A 372 -0.85 -10.09 0.55
CA ILE A 372 -1.33 -10.96 1.64
C ILE A 372 -1.36 -12.44 1.20
N VAL A 373 -1.77 -12.72 -0.04
CA VAL A 373 -1.75 -14.08 -0.59
C VAL A 373 -0.32 -14.62 -0.62
N ALA A 374 0.65 -13.80 -1.00
CA ALA A 374 2.05 -14.19 -1.06
C ALA A 374 2.64 -14.51 0.33
N THR A 375 2.19 -13.83 1.39
CA THR A 375 2.66 -14.07 2.76
C THR A 375 1.90 -15.19 3.47
N THR A 376 0.61 -15.35 3.20
CA THR A 376 -0.25 -16.33 3.90
C THR A 376 -0.42 -17.66 3.17
N GLY A 377 -0.17 -17.69 1.85
CA GLY A 377 -0.48 -18.84 0.99
C GLY A 377 -1.97 -19.10 0.78
N SER A 378 -2.86 -18.20 1.24
CA SER A 378 -4.31 -18.31 1.11
C SER A 378 -4.83 -17.38 0.01
N ILE A 379 -5.81 -17.85 -0.76
CA ILE A 379 -6.49 -17.08 -1.82
C ILE A 379 -7.58 -16.15 -1.23
N THR A 380 -7.98 -16.37 0.03
CA THR A 380 -8.99 -15.58 0.75
C THR A 380 -8.90 -14.05 0.56
N PRO A 381 -7.72 -13.40 0.56
CA PRO A 381 -7.64 -11.96 0.34
C PRO A 381 -8.22 -11.48 -1.00
N TYR A 382 -8.22 -12.31 -2.05
CA TYR A 382 -8.88 -11.97 -3.32
C TYR A 382 -10.40 -11.98 -3.23
N VAL A 383 -10.97 -12.80 -2.34
CA VAL A 383 -12.42 -12.74 -2.04
C VAL A 383 -12.75 -11.41 -1.36
N VAL A 384 -11.91 -10.97 -0.42
CA VAL A 384 -12.06 -9.65 0.22
C VAL A 384 -11.96 -8.52 -0.81
N ALA A 385 -10.99 -8.59 -1.73
CA ALA A 385 -10.90 -7.66 -2.86
C ALA A 385 -12.19 -7.63 -3.70
N ALA A 386 -12.73 -8.80 -4.04
CA ALA A 386 -13.99 -8.90 -4.80
C ALA A 386 -15.17 -8.26 -4.06
N LEU A 387 -15.27 -8.42 -2.73
CA LEU A 387 -16.28 -7.75 -1.92
C LEU A 387 -16.16 -6.23 -2.00
N PHE A 388 -14.96 -5.67 -1.92
CA PHE A 388 -14.75 -4.22 -2.07
C PHE A 388 -15.14 -3.70 -3.45
N TYR A 389 -14.85 -4.45 -4.52
CA TYR A 389 -15.37 -4.09 -5.85
C TYR A 389 -16.91 -4.11 -5.89
N LEU A 390 -17.54 -5.11 -5.27
CA LEU A 390 -19.00 -5.22 -5.20
C LEU A 390 -19.67 -4.09 -4.40
N VAL A 391 -19.04 -3.61 -3.34
CA VAL A 391 -19.54 -2.51 -2.50
C VAL A 391 -19.78 -1.24 -3.33
N ILE A 392 -18.96 -0.95 -4.34
CA ILE A 392 -19.12 0.22 -5.21
C ILE A 392 -19.91 -0.10 -6.48
N THR A 393 -19.64 -1.26 -7.11
CA THR A 393 -20.25 -1.60 -8.40
C THR A 393 -21.75 -1.86 -8.28
N LEU A 394 -22.24 -2.49 -7.21
CA LEU A 394 -23.67 -2.79 -7.05
C LEU A 394 -24.56 -1.54 -6.86
N PRO A 395 -24.21 -0.57 -5.98
CA PRO A 395 -24.95 0.69 -5.89
C PRO A 395 -24.93 1.49 -7.19
N LEU A 396 -23.77 1.59 -7.84
CA LEU A 396 -23.65 2.34 -9.09
C LEU A 396 -24.41 1.66 -10.24
N ALA A 397 -24.40 0.33 -10.33
CA ALA A 397 -25.21 -0.39 -11.32
C ALA A 397 -26.71 -0.13 -11.13
N ARG A 398 -27.21 -0.08 -9.88
CA ARG A 398 -28.60 0.31 -9.60
C ARG A 398 -28.87 1.76 -10.00
N LEU A 399 -27.91 2.66 -9.78
CA LEU A 399 -28.01 4.06 -10.21
C LEU A 399 -28.13 4.16 -11.74
N VAL A 400 -27.30 3.43 -12.49
CA VAL A 400 -27.36 3.35 -13.96
C VAL A 400 -28.75 2.90 -14.41
N SER A 401 -29.25 1.78 -13.90
CA SER A 401 -30.59 1.28 -14.25
C SER A 401 -31.71 2.28 -13.93
N GLY A 402 -31.58 3.02 -12.82
CA GLY A 402 -32.51 4.08 -12.46
C GLY A 402 -32.47 5.29 -13.41
N LEU A 403 -31.27 5.68 -13.87
CA LEU A 403 -31.11 6.75 -14.86
C LEU A 403 -31.68 6.34 -16.23
N GLU A 404 -31.43 5.11 -16.68
CA GLU A 404 -31.96 4.57 -17.93
C GLU A 404 -33.49 4.53 -17.92
N ALA A 405 -34.10 4.03 -16.84
CA ALA A 405 -35.56 3.97 -16.70
C ALA A 405 -36.21 5.37 -16.76
N ARG A 406 -35.55 6.39 -16.20
CA ARG A 406 -36.01 7.78 -16.26
C ARG A 406 -35.88 8.38 -17.65
N LEU A 407 -34.80 8.08 -18.37
CA LEU A 407 -34.54 8.62 -19.71
C LEU A 407 -35.43 7.99 -20.79
N LEU A 408 -35.68 6.68 -20.69
CA LEU A 408 -36.52 5.94 -21.63
C LEU A 408 -38.03 6.14 -21.39
N GLY A 409 -38.42 6.93 -20.38
CA GLY A 409 -39.82 7.12 -20.00
C GLY A 409 -40.52 5.83 -19.57
N THR A 410 -39.77 4.74 -19.38
CA THR A 410 -40.25 3.41 -19.02
C THR A 410 -40.30 3.28 -17.50
N ALA A 411 -40.92 4.26 -16.84
CA ALA A 411 -41.75 3.89 -15.71
C ALA A 411 -42.93 3.12 -16.33
N GLU A 412 -42.74 1.81 -16.55
CA GLU A 412 -43.88 0.93 -16.74
C GLU A 412 -44.87 1.30 -15.64
N THR A 413 -46.00 1.86 -16.06
CA THR A 413 -47.23 1.73 -15.30
C THR A 413 -47.32 0.25 -15.00
N LYS A 414 -47.05 -0.13 -13.74
CA LYS A 414 -47.38 -1.45 -13.20
C LYS A 414 -48.87 -1.63 -13.44
N LYS A 415 -49.24 -2.08 -14.64
CA LYS A 415 -50.59 -2.46 -15.01
C LYS A 415 -50.85 -3.66 -14.11
N LYS A 416 -51.63 -3.46 -13.05
CA LYS A 416 -52.12 -4.54 -12.19
C LYS A 416 -52.57 -5.65 -13.14
N ARG A 417 -51.87 -6.80 -13.10
CA ARG A 417 -52.36 -8.01 -13.77
C ARG A 417 -53.82 -8.17 -13.32
N PRO A 418 -54.80 -8.30 -14.23
CA PRO A 418 -56.16 -8.61 -13.79
C PRO A 418 -56.05 -9.90 -13.00
N ALA A 419 -56.64 -9.91 -11.80
CA ALA A 419 -56.74 -11.11 -10.99
C ALA A 419 -57.30 -12.21 -11.90
N LYS A 420 -56.60 -13.35 -12.01
CA LYS A 420 -57.12 -14.53 -12.69
C LYS A 420 -58.49 -14.80 -12.09
N SER A 421 -59.54 -14.55 -12.88
CA SER A 421 -60.86 -15.12 -12.61
C SER A 421 -60.64 -16.63 -12.52
N ALA A 422 -60.99 -17.20 -11.37
CA ALA A 422 -60.91 -18.64 -11.15
C ALA A 422 -61.74 -19.30 -12.25
N GLY A 423 -61.06 -20.02 -13.14
CA GLY A 423 -61.72 -20.80 -14.17
C GLY A 423 -62.65 -21.79 -13.48
N GLN A 424 -63.94 -21.65 -13.74
CA GLN A 424 -64.95 -22.64 -13.43
C GLN A 424 -64.50 -23.95 -14.09
N VAL A 425 -64.20 -24.96 -13.28
CA VAL A 425 -63.85 -26.29 -13.77
C VAL A 425 -65.15 -26.89 -14.30
N VAL A 426 -65.34 -26.85 -15.62
CA VAL A 426 -66.38 -27.62 -16.28
C VAL A 426 -65.91 -29.08 -16.27
N ALA A 427 -66.65 -29.95 -15.58
CA ALA A 427 -66.38 -31.38 -15.54
C ALA A 427 -66.66 -31.99 -16.92
N THR A 428 -65.67 -32.68 -17.49
CA THR A 428 -65.83 -33.45 -18.73
C THR A 428 -66.62 -34.74 -18.45
N PRO A 429 -67.70 -35.06 -19.18
CA PRO A 429 -68.43 -36.31 -19.01
C PRO A 429 -67.58 -37.53 -19.42
N ALA A 430 -67.83 -38.67 -18.77
CA ALA A 430 -67.03 -39.89 -18.85
C ALA A 430 -67.22 -40.74 -20.13
N ASP A 431 -67.78 -40.20 -21.21
CA ASP A 431 -68.20 -41.00 -22.38
C ASP A 431 -67.30 -40.89 -23.62
N HIS A 432 -66.04 -40.49 -23.46
CA HIS A 432 -65.07 -40.51 -24.57
C HIS A 432 -63.81 -41.32 -24.28
N ILE A 433 -63.96 -42.45 -23.57
CA ILE A 433 -63.00 -43.56 -23.61
C ILE A 433 -63.66 -44.72 -24.38
N ALA A 434 -63.71 -44.62 -25.70
CA ALA A 434 -63.89 -45.77 -26.59
C ALA A 434 -63.52 -45.38 -28.03
N GLY A 435 -62.34 -45.81 -28.48
CA GLY A 435 -62.00 -45.95 -29.89
C GLY A 435 -61.29 -44.77 -30.54
N LEU A 436 -59.95 -44.74 -30.41
CA LEU A 436 -58.97 -44.61 -31.51
C LEU A 436 -57.54 -44.75 -30.96
#